data_AF-F8QDS9-F1
#
_entry.id   AF-F8QDS9-F1
#
_cell.length_a   1.000
_cell.length_b   1.000
_cell.length_c   1.000
_cell.angle_alpha   90.00
_cell.angle_beta   90.00
_cell.angle_gamma   90.00
#
_symmetry.space_group_name_H-M   'P 1'
#
loop_
_entity.id
_entity.type
_entity.pdbx_description
1 polymer ?
#
loop_
_entity_poly.entity_id
_entity_poly.type
_entity_poly.pdbx_seq_one_letter_code
_entity_poly.pdbx_strand_id
1 'polypeptide(L)'
;MIQWRIAGHAKKVKLTLVTLWQRIGCLVRDRRLQGMAIIFAEKEFFDDERQKKEERKEKRLKKRKSAGTPQMPAKRLALTASGSIPTPAQSLPNLPPESELGEESDEYSSQEMVVDAPADDMEVLKQALECSTNKGRVGTHKQSKNELDTGMDYFINADGRPGFKCRRKVFHAWFDNESAETDHIDCDSSKAEGCNHCSLPQPTVCCDLHQPAFFDRFHHNPIPKFPRPSNRSRVTTYKMETTDLTLRTALKSWREDKTKEVYREAHLVNIGPSLVMSNDTLTRIVDCAHHFKIQSVKDLNKETRWQGCLEYGQEVVPVVLLVVPPPQTRPPLVSTPLPSRSPGTVATHTAIVTPTVPRKNKCWACGVEGHNIQNRVCAKHPSRVDKENQPTTRSS
;
A
#
# COMPACT_ATOMS: atom_id res chain seq x y z
N MET A 1 -23.09 -8.92 -3.87
CA MET A 1 -21.62 -9.09 -3.83
C MET A 1 -21.04 -7.88 -3.11
N ILE A 2 -20.35 -8.08 -1.99
CA ILE A 2 -19.66 -6.97 -1.29
C ILE A 2 -18.15 -7.25 -1.32
N GLN A 3 -17.39 -6.24 -1.69
CA GLN A 3 -15.95 -6.27 -1.86
C GLN A 3 -15.26 -5.55 -0.70
N TRP A 4 -14.32 -6.22 -0.03
CA TRP A 4 -13.56 -5.64 1.08
C TRP A 4 -12.06 -5.69 0.82
N ARG A 5 -11.35 -4.62 1.20
CA ARG A 5 -9.89 -4.54 1.12
C ARG A 5 -9.29 -4.49 2.52
N ILE A 6 -8.46 -5.47 2.84
CA ILE A 6 -7.61 -5.49 4.03
C ILE A 6 -6.35 -4.68 3.67
N ALA A 7 -6.12 -3.56 4.33
CA ALA A 7 -4.95 -2.71 4.08
C ALA A 7 -4.23 -2.37 5.39
N GLY A 8 -2.91 -2.52 5.43
CA GLY A 8 -2.09 -2.29 6.63
C GLY A 8 -1.80 -0.82 6.98
N HIS A 9 -2.23 0.15 6.16
CA HIS A 9 -1.55 1.45 6.14
C HIS A 9 -2.37 2.72 6.43
N ALA A 10 -3.61 2.65 6.91
CA ALA A 10 -4.34 3.84 7.36
C ALA A 10 -4.80 3.69 8.81
N LYS A 11 -4.80 4.79 9.59
CA LYS A 11 -5.23 4.91 10.99
C LYS A 11 -6.72 4.54 11.23
N LYS A 12 -7.18 3.38 10.76
CA LYS A 12 -8.55 2.90 10.80
C LYS A 12 -8.53 1.52 11.45
N VAL A 13 -9.43 1.32 12.40
CA VAL A 13 -9.73 0.10 13.17
C VAL A 13 -9.06 -1.17 12.62
N LYS A 14 -8.20 -1.82 13.42
CA LYS A 14 -7.60 -3.11 13.10
C LYS A 14 -8.73 -4.10 12.77
N LEU A 15 -8.80 -4.56 11.53
CA LEU A 15 -9.77 -5.57 11.13
C LEU A 15 -9.35 -6.90 11.76
N THR A 16 -10.15 -7.40 12.69
CA THR A 16 -10.00 -8.72 13.33
C THR A 16 -10.91 -9.75 12.67
N LEU A 17 -10.66 -11.03 12.93
CA LEU A 17 -11.50 -12.11 12.41
C LEU A 17 -12.96 -11.95 12.86
N VAL A 18 -13.17 -11.51 14.11
CA VAL A 18 -14.50 -11.21 14.67
C VAL A 18 -15.22 -10.12 13.88
N THR A 19 -14.56 -8.98 13.63
CA THR A 19 -15.17 -7.88 12.88
C THR A 19 -15.43 -8.25 11.42
N LEU A 20 -14.60 -9.09 10.82
CA LEU A 20 -14.83 -9.64 9.49
C LEU A 20 -16.07 -10.56 9.50
N TRP A 21 -16.15 -11.48 10.46
CA TRP A 21 -17.26 -12.42 10.59
C TRP A 21 -18.60 -11.71 10.76
N GLN A 22 -18.68 -10.71 11.66
CA GLN A 22 -19.89 -9.89 11.84
C GLN A 22 -20.35 -9.23 10.55
N ARG A 23 -19.41 -8.72 9.73
CA ARG A 23 -19.73 -8.09 8.45
C ARG A 23 -20.21 -9.09 7.40
N ILE A 24 -19.62 -10.28 7.36
CA ILE A 24 -20.06 -11.36 6.48
C ILE A 24 -21.44 -11.86 6.91
N GLY A 25 -21.68 -12.06 8.21
CA GLY A 25 -22.97 -12.49 8.74
C GLY A 25 -24.13 -11.57 8.37
N CYS A 26 -23.88 -10.25 8.29
CA CYS A 26 -24.89 -9.29 7.81
C CYS A 26 -25.35 -9.53 6.36
N LEU A 27 -24.56 -10.22 5.52
CA LEU A 27 -24.95 -10.56 4.14
C LEU A 27 -26.01 -11.66 4.06
N VAL A 28 -26.20 -12.43 5.13
CA VAL A 28 -26.97 -13.68 5.12
C VAL A 28 -28.08 -13.66 6.19
N ARG A 29 -28.64 -12.47 6.48
CA ARG A 29 -29.77 -12.36 7.42
C ARG A 29 -31.02 -13.07 6.91
N ASP A 30 -31.22 -13.08 5.59
CA ASP A 30 -32.25 -13.90 4.96
C ASP A 30 -31.66 -15.27 4.59
N ARG A 31 -32.14 -16.33 5.26
CA ARG A 31 -31.68 -17.71 5.05
C ARG A 31 -32.04 -18.28 3.68
N ARG A 32 -32.94 -17.63 2.94
CA ARG A 32 -33.31 -18.01 1.57
C ARG A 32 -32.30 -17.52 0.54
N LEU A 33 -31.43 -16.59 0.91
CA LEU A 33 -30.45 -15.99 0.02
C LEU A 33 -29.05 -16.53 0.31
N GLN A 34 -28.24 -16.62 -0.74
CA GLN A 34 -26.82 -16.95 -0.61
C GLN A 34 -25.97 -15.69 -0.77
N GLY A 35 -25.16 -15.41 0.25
CA GLY A 35 -24.19 -14.32 0.25
C GLY A 35 -22.81 -14.79 -0.22
N MET A 36 -22.10 -13.93 -0.93
CA MET A 36 -20.70 -14.15 -1.31
C MET A 36 -19.85 -12.95 -0.93
N ALA A 37 -18.77 -13.23 -0.19
CA ALA A 37 -17.79 -12.24 0.23
C ALA A 37 -16.49 -12.43 -0.57
N ILE A 38 -15.98 -11.35 -1.15
CA ILE A 38 -14.67 -11.32 -1.81
C ILE A 38 -13.74 -10.47 -0.97
N ILE A 39 -12.66 -11.07 -0.48
CA ILE A 39 -11.73 -10.46 0.47
C ILE A 39 -10.37 -10.30 -0.22
N PHE A 40 -9.87 -9.06 -0.26
CA PHE A 40 -8.55 -8.75 -0.78
C PHE A 40 -7.57 -8.57 0.38
N ALA A 41 -6.55 -9.44 0.45
CA ALA A 41 -5.43 -9.30 1.38
C ALA A 41 -4.21 -8.68 0.67
N GLU A 42 -3.46 -7.84 1.38
CA GLU A 42 -2.18 -7.34 0.86
C GLU A 42 -1.16 -8.48 0.80
N LYS A 43 -0.34 -8.44 -0.25
CA LYS A 43 0.66 -9.45 -0.58
C LYS A 43 1.63 -9.76 0.58
N GLU A 44 1.85 -8.81 1.49
CA GLU A 44 2.75 -8.97 2.62
C GLU A 44 2.22 -9.85 3.76
N PHE A 45 0.92 -10.16 3.76
CA PHE A 45 0.28 -11.02 4.75
C PHE A 45 0.28 -12.52 4.37
N PHE A 46 0.76 -12.86 3.17
CA PHE A 46 0.88 -14.25 2.74
C PHE A 46 2.21 -14.85 3.18
N ASP A 47 2.19 -16.08 3.70
CA ASP A 47 3.37 -16.76 4.25
C ASP A 47 4.45 -17.02 3.19
N ASP A 48 4.06 -17.41 1.99
CA ASP A 48 4.97 -17.62 0.86
C ASP A 48 5.72 -16.33 0.51
N GLU A 49 5.07 -15.18 0.60
CA GLU A 49 5.67 -13.87 0.34
C GLU A 49 6.53 -13.36 1.49
N ARG A 50 6.18 -13.68 2.74
CA ARG A 50 7.05 -13.46 3.90
C ARG A 50 8.34 -14.28 3.78
N GLN A 51 8.23 -15.57 3.45
CA GLN A 51 9.39 -16.45 3.22
C GLN A 51 10.26 -15.96 2.07
N LYS A 52 9.68 -15.66 0.89
CA LYS A 52 10.42 -15.08 -0.25
C LYS A 52 11.14 -13.78 0.12
N LYS A 53 10.53 -12.94 0.97
CA LYS A 53 11.15 -11.68 1.43
C LYS A 53 12.35 -11.96 2.34
N GLU A 54 12.27 -12.96 3.20
CA GLU A 54 13.37 -13.38 4.08
C GLU A 54 14.52 -14.01 3.31
N GLU A 55 14.24 -14.93 2.38
CA GLU A 55 15.26 -15.49 1.49
C GLU A 55 16.00 -14.39 0.70
N ARG A 56 15.28 -13.38 0.20
CA ARG A 56 15.90 -12.24 -0.49
C ARG A 56 16.79 -11.43 0.44
N LYS A 57 16.42 -11.27 1.72
CA LYS A 57 17.27 -10.59 2.71
C LYS A 57 18.52 -11.41 3.00
N GLU A 58 18.39 -12.72 3.17
CA GLU A 58 19.51 -13.62 3.43
C GLU A 58 20.49 -13.65 2.25
N LYS A 59 19.99 -13.79 1.02
CA LYS A 59 20.79 -13.72 -0.21
C LYS A 59 21.56 -12.40 -0.32
N ARG A 60 20.92 -11.26 0.04
CA ARG A 60 21.60 -9.95 0.10
C ARG A 60 22.67 -9.89 1.18
N LEU A 61 22.44 -10.50 2.34
CA LEU A 61 23.42 -10.53 3.43
C LEU A 61 24.64 -11.38 3.04
N LYS A 62 24.42 -12.56 2.45
CA LYS A 62 25.48 -13.42 1.92
C LYS A 62 26.32 -12.69 0.88
N LYS A 63 25.69 -12.00 -0.09
CA LYS A 63 26.40 -11.17 -1.09
C LYS A 63 27.24 -10.04 -0.48
N ARG A 64 26.79 -9.45 0.63
CA ARG A 64 27.56 -8.39 1.33
C ARG A 64 28.74 -8.94 2.13
N LYS A 65 28.63 -10.17 2.65
CA LYS A 65 29.71 -10.85 3.37
C LYS A 65 30.78 -11.40 2.40
N SER A 66 30.37 -11.87 1.23
CA SER A 66 31.30 -12.38 0.20
C SER A 66 32.01 -11.27 -0.59
N ALA A 67 31.49 -10.04 -0.58
CA ALA A 67 32.15 -8.86 -1.16
C ALA A 67 33.21 -8.26 -0.22
N GLY A 68 34.12 -9.11 0.28
CA GLY A 68 35.24 -8.69 1.12
C GLY A 68 36.09 -7.62 0.44
N THR A 69 36.42 -6.57 1.20
CA THR A 69 37.30 -5.41 0.89
C THR A 69 36.97 -4.63 -0.39
N PRO A 70 36.73 -3.30 -0.31
CA PRO A 70 36.51 -2.50 -1.51
C PRO A 70 37.81 -2.37 -2.29
N GLN A 71 38.07 -3.28 -3.23
CA GLN A 71 38.92 -2.94 -4.35
C GLN A 71 38.17 -1.88 -5.16
N MET A 72 38.74 -0.67 -5.20
CA MET A 72 38.19 0.42 -6.00
C MET A 72 37.96 -0.08 -7.43
N PRO A 73 36.82 0.23 -8.07
CA PRO A 73 36.65 -0.09 -9.48
C PRO A 73 37.71 0.72 -10.25
N ALA A 74 38.70 0.01 -10.79
CA ALA A 74 39.63 0.58 -11.74
C ALA A 74 38.82 1.22 -12.86
N LYS A 75 39.03 2.52 -13.07
CA LYS A 75 38.47 3.28 -14.19
C LYS A 75 38.76 2.48 -15.47
N ARG A 76 37.73 1.86 -16.03
CA ARG A 76 37.80 1.28 -17.36
C ARG A 76 37.93 2.45 -18.33
N LEU A 77 39.15 2.72 -18.79
CA LEU A 77 39.42 3.55 -19.94
C LEU A 77 38.65 2.94 -21.12
N ALA A 78 37.69 3.69 -21.65
CA ALA A 78 37.00 3.34 -22.87
C ALA A 78 37.97 3.55 -24.04
N LEU A 79 38.57 2.45 -24.51
CA LEU A 79 39.23 2.41 -25.81
C LEU A 79 38.13 2.34 -26.87
N THR A 80 38.05 3.41 -27.65
CA THR A 80 37.34 3.48 -28.92
C THR A 80 38.03 2.56 -29.93
N ALA A 81 37.32 1.55 -30.45
CA ALA A 81 37.74 0.84 -31.65
C ALA A 81 36.51 0.60 -32.53
N SER A 82 36.55 1.27 -33.67
CA SER A 82 35.65 1.18 -34.81
C SER A 82 35.83 -0.13 -35.58
N GLY A 83 34.69 -0.68 -36.02
CA GLY A 83 34.58 -1.39 -37.31
C GLY A 83 34.93 -2.88 -37.35
N SER A 84 33.92 -3.73 -37.50
CA SER A 84 33.63 -4.50 -38.73
C SER A 84 32.77 -5.75 -38.45
N ILE A 85 31.80 -5.96 -39.33
CA ILE A 85 30.91 -7.12 -39.50
C ILE A 85 31.73 -8.23 -40.19
N PRO A 86 31.64 -9.54 -39.83
CA PRO A 86 30.60 -10.42 -40.41
C PRO A 86 30.10 -11.63 -39.58
N THR A 87 28.82 -11.95 -39.78
CA THR A 87 28.17 -13.28 -39.67
C THR A 87 28.21 -13.96 -41.07
N PRO A 88 27.84 -15.24 -41.30
CA PRO A 88 27.38 -16.28 -40.37
C PRO A 88 27.96 -17.70 -40.64
N ALA A 89 27.75 -18.64 -39.71
CA ALA A 89 27.71 -20.07 -40.04
C ALA A 89 26.72 -20.81 -39.12
N GLN A 90 25.90 -21.63 -39.76
CA GLN A 90 24.81 -22.44 -39.23
C GLN A 90 25.33 -23.78 -38.69
N SER A 91 24.69 -24.32 -37.65
CA SER A 91 24.34 -25.75 -37.54
C SER A 91 23.67 -26.09 -36.18
N LEU A 92 22.42 -26.52 -36.24
CA LEU A 92 21.77 -27.51 -35.34
C LEU A 92 22.08 -28.92 -35.90
N PRO A 93 21.67 -30.05 -35.29
CA PRO A 93 21.18 -30.35 -33.93
C PRO A 93 21.95 -31.54 -33.29
N ASN A 94 21.66 -31.92 -32.03
CA ASN A 94 21.50 -33.34 -31.62
C ASN A 94 21.10 -33.50 -30.13
N LEU A 95 20.01 -34.26 -29.94
CA LEU A 95 19.61 -35.08 -28.78
C LEU A 95 19.66 -36.55 -29.27
N PRO A 96 19.45 -37.60 -28.43
CA PRO A 96 19.80 -37.89 -27.04
C PRO A 96 20.65 -39.22 -26.99
N PRO A 97 20.73 -40.01 -25.90
CA PRO A 97 19.62 -40.91 -25.54
C PRO A 97 19.41 -41.16 -24.03
N GLU A 98 18.25 -41.74 -23.76
CA GLU A 98 17.78 -42.36 -22.53
C GLU A 98 18.61 -43.60 -22.15
N SER A 99 18.59 -43.96 -20.86
CA SER A 99 18.81 -45.33 -20.43
C SER A 99 17.94 -45.64 -19.21
N GLU A 100 17.06 -46.60 -19.42
CA GLU A 100 16.16 -47.24 -18.47
C GLU A 100 16.86 -48.25 -17.54
N LEU A 101 16.14 -48.54 -16.45
CA LEU A 101 16.03 -49.81 -15.71
C LEU A 101 17.16 -50.25 -14.76
N GLY A 102 16.72 -50.51 -13.54
CA GLY A 102 17.41 -51.22 -12.47
C GLY A 102 16.43 -51.42 -11.32
N GLU A 103 15.50 -52.36 -11.49
CA GLU A 103 14.71 -52.94 -10.41
C GLU A 103 15.63 -53.82 -9.56
N GLU A 104 15.61 -53.66 -8.23
CA GLU A 104 15.81 -54.80 -7.33
C GLU A 104 15.04 -54.58 -6.02
N SER A 105 14.25 -55.59 -5.72
CA SER A 105 13.40 -55.85 -4.57
C SER A 105 14.19 -56.19 -3.32
N ASP A 106 13.68 -55.84 -2.14
CA ASP A 106 13.83 -56.67 -0.94
C ASP A 106 12.63 -56.49 0.01
N GLU A 107 12.19 -57.64 0.51
CA GLU A 107 10.96 -57.91 1.24
C GLU A 107 11.18 -57.86 2.77
N TYR A 108 10.16 -57.37 3.48
CA TYR A 108 9.72 -57.77 4.82
C TYR A 108 10.67 -57.69 6.04
N SER A 109 10.38 -56.75 6.94
CA SER A 109 10.36 -57.05 8.38
C SER A 109 9.39 -56.11 9.10
N SER A 110 8.22 -56.63 9.45
CA SER A 110 7.23 -55.97 10.30
C SER A 110 7.78 -55.79 11.71
N GLN A 111 7.94 -54.54 12.14
CA GLN A 111 7.94 -54.19 13.55
C GLN A 111 6.92 -53.06 13.73
N GLU A 112 5.81 -53.41 14.38
CA GLU A 112 4.78 -52.47 14.81
C GLU A 112 5.43 -51.37 15.66
N MET A 113 5.56 -50.18 15.10
CA MET A 113 5.71 -48.96 15.87
C MET A 113 4.33 -48.38 16.05
N VAL A 114 3.88 -48.36 17.29
CA VAL A 114 2.69 -47.65 17.75
C VAL A 114 2.91 -46.17 17.41
N VAL A 115 2.24 -45.70 16.35
CA VAL A 115 2.25 -44.29 15.99
C VAL A 115 1.23 -43.63 16.92
N ASP A 116 1.73 -42.87 17.89
CA ASP A 116 0.90 -41.98 18.69
C ASP A 116 0.00 -41.15 17.77
N ALA A 117 -1.29 -41.17 18.07
CA ALA A 117 -2.32 -40.48 17.31
C ALA A 117 -1.96 -38.99 17.16
N PRO A 118 -2.16 -38.36 15.99
CA PRO A 118 -1.96 -36.94 15.86
C PRO A 118 -3.00 -36.24 16.75
N ALA A 119 -2.50 -35.41 17.68
CA ALA A 119 -3.34 -34.45 18.39
C ALA A 119 -4.20 -33.69 17.37
N ASP A 120 -5.50 -33.65 17.62
CA ASP A 120 -6.50 -33.07 16.72
C ASP A 120 -6.07 -31.65 16.28
N ASP A 121 -5.82 -31.43 14.99
CA ASP A 121 -5.24 -30.17 14.48
C ASP A 121 -6.08 -28.92 14.84
N MET A 122 -7.35 -29.12 15.19
CA MET A 122 -8.23 -28.08 15.75
C MET A 122 -7.76 -27.58 17.12
N GLU A 123 -7.25 -28.48 17.95
CA GLU A 123 -6.69 -28.18 19.27
C GLU A 123 -5.45 -27.29 19.15
N VAL A 124 -4.67 -27.43 18.06
CA VAL A 124 -3.50 -26.58 17.79
C VAL A 124 -3.90 -25.12 17.57
N LEU A 125 -5.00 -24.86 16.86
CA LEU A 125 -5.51 -23.49 16.77
C LEU A 125 -6.08 -23.04 18.10
N LYS A 126 -6.93 -23.83 18.77
CA LYS A 126 -7.48 -23.49 20.09
C LYS A 126 -6.35 -23.12 21.07
N GLN A 127 -5.29 -23.91 21.16
CA GLN A 127 -4.09 -23.64 21.96
C GLN A 127 -3.31 -22.41 21.48
N ALA A 128 -3.13 -22.20 20.17
CA ALA A 128 -2.48 -21.00 19.65
C ALA A 128 -3.30 -19.72 19.95
N LEU A 129 -4.63 -19.83 20.00
CA LEU A 129 -5.56 -18.76 20.35
C LEU A 129 -5.57 -18.49 21.86
N GLU A 130 -5.61 -19.53 22.68
CA GLU A 130 -5.51 -19.42 24.14
C GLU A 130 -4.15 -18.84 24.57
N CYS A 131 -3.06 -19.21 23.91
CA CYS A 131 -1.74 -18.61 24.11
C CYS A 131 -1.68 -17.14 23.64
N SER A 132 -2.57 -16.72 22.74
CA SER A 132 -2.66 -15.34 22.26
C SER A 132 -3.54 -14.48 23.18
N THR A 133 -4.59 -15.04 23.80
CA THR A 133 -5.48 -14.35 24.74
C THR A 133 -4.90 -14.25 26.15
N ASN A 134 -4.10 -15.23 26.59
CA ASN A 134 -3.46 -15.28 27.91
C ASN A 134 -2.13 -14.52 28.02
N LYS A 135 -1.69 -13.79 27.00
CA LYS A 135 -0.59 -12.82 27.12
C LYS A 135 -1.03 -11.59 27.91
N GLY A 136 -1.29 -11.80 29.20
CA GLY A 136 -1.33 -10.77 30.21
C GLY A 136 0.01 -10.04 30.26
N ARG A 137 -0.06 -8.73 30.02
CA ARG A 137 0.80 -7.66 30.54
C ARG A 137 2.15 -8.09 31.18
N VAL A 138 3.11 -8.60 30.42
CA VAL A 138 4.53 -8.51 30.82
C VAL A 138 5.38 -8.29 29.57
N GLY A 139 6.05 -7.14 29.53
CA GLY A 139 7.06 -6.80 28.52
C GLY A 139 6.60 -5.77 27.49
N THR A 140 7.10 -4.54 27.66
CA THR A 140 7.03 -3.41 26.71
C THR A 140 7.83 -3.69 25.43
N HIS A 141 7.49 -4.74 24.68
CA HIS A 141 7.87 -4.80 23.27
C HIS A 141 6.87 -3.94 22.50
N LYS A 142 7.38 -2.86 21.91
CA LYS A 142 6.67 -1.98 20.98
C LYS A 142 6.07 -2.83 19.86
N GLN A 143 4.82 -3.29 20.04
CA GLN A 143 4.08 -4.06 19.05
C GLN A 143 4.13 -3.28 17.74
N SER A 144 4.69 -3.92 16.71
CA SER A 144 4.84 -3.27 15.42
C SER A 144 3.43 -2.97 14.89
N LYS A 145 3.23 -1.76 14.35
CA LYS A 145 1.92 -1.22 13.95
C LYS A 145 1.20 -2.02 12.85
N ASN A 146 1.81 -3.10 12.35
CA ASN A 146 1.38 -3.87 11.19
C ASN A 146 1.13 -5.36 11.51
N GLU A 147 1.11 -5.76 12.78
CA GLU A 147 0.86 -7.16 13.14
C GLU A 147 -0.61 -7.51 12.89
N LEU A 148 -0.84 -8.47 11.99
CA LEU A 148 -2.15 -8.98 11.65
C LEU A 148 -2.77 -9.67 12.88
N ASP A 149 -4.10 -9.68 12.99
CA ASP A 149 -4.78 -10.48 14.00
C ASP A 149 -4.53 -11.97 13.77
N THR A 150 -4.29 -12.78 14.82
CA THR A 150 -3.92 -14.20 14.69
C THR A 150 -4.95 -14.96 13.86
N GLY A 151 -6.25 -14.73 14.11
CA GLY A 151 -7.32 -15.40 13.36
C GLY A 151 -7.35 -15.01 11.89
N MET A 152 -7.08 -13.73 11.61
CA MET A 152 -6.94 -13.25 10.23
C MET A 152 -5.73 -13.87 9.53
N ASP A 153 -4.63 -14.10 10.25
CA ASP A 153 -3.43 -14.72 9.71
C ASP A 153 -3.66 -16.18 9.32
N TYR A 154 -4.32 -16.96 10.18
CA TYR A 154 -4.76 -18.32 9.87
C TYR A 154 -5.79 -18.35 8.74
N PHE A 155 -6.73 -17.40 8.71
CA PHE A 155 -7.73 -17.30 7.65
C PHE A 155 -7.10 -17.03 6.27
N ILE A 156 -6.11 -16.14 6.20
CA ILE A 156 -5.41 -15.79 4.96
C ILE A 156 -4.54 -16.96 4.48
N ASN A 157 -3.78 -17.57 5.39
CA ASN A 157 -2.78 -18.62 5.09
C ASN A 157 -3.32 -20.04 5.32
N ALA A 158 -4.64 -20.22 5.26
CA ALA A 158 -5.32 -21.48 5.53
C ALA A 158 -4.75 -22.65 4.68
N ASP A 159 -4.32 -22.41 3.45
CA ASP A 159 -3.75 -23.44 2.57
C ASP A 159 -2.49 -24.12 3.12
N GLY A 160 -1.61 -23.34 3.75
CA GLY A 160 -0.33 -23.77 4.31
C GLY A 160 -0.38 -24.06 5.81
N ARG A 161 -1.50 -23.79 6.49
CA ARG A 161 -1.67 -24.12 7.90
C ARG A 161 -2.11 -25.58 8.05
N PRO A 162 -1.37 -26.41 8.81
CA PRO A 162 -1.80 -27.78 9.13
C PRO A 162 -3.21 -27.80 9.72
N GLY A 163 -4.04 -28.78 9.37
CA GLY A 163 -5.46 -28.86 9.78
C GLY A 163 -6.44 -27.88 9.11
N PHE A 164 -5.96 -26.75 8.59
CA PHE A 164 -6.80 -25.63 8.13
C PHE A 164 -6.88 -25.48 6.62
N LYS A 165 -6.83 -26.56 5.84
CA LYS A 165 -6.98 -26.58 4.36
C LYS A 165 -8.32 -26.04 3.81
N CYS A 166 -9.11 -25.38 4.66
CA CYS A 166 -10.39 -24.76 4.37
C CYS A 166 -10.51 -23.42 5.10
N ARG A 167 -10.85 -22.35 4.39
CA ARG A 167 -11.05 -21.03 5.01
C ARG A 167 -12.21 -21.01 6.01
N ARG A 168 -13.23 -21.85 5.83
CA ARG A 168 -14.37 -21.94 6.76
C ARG A 168 -14.00 -22.64 8.07
N LYS A 169 -13.12 -23.65 8.02
CA LYS A 169 -12.66 -24.35 9.23
C LYS A 169 -12.03 -23.40 10.24
N VAL A 170 -11.35 -22.35 9.75
CA VAL A 170 -10.81 -21.29 10.64
C VAL A 170 -11.92 -20.61 11.44
N PHE A 171 -13.08 -20.32 10.84
CA PHE A 171 -14.22 -19.77 11.58
C PHE A 171 -14.87 -20.79 12.52
N HIS A 172 -15.00 -22.05 12.08
CA HIS A 172 -15.56 -23.11 12.94
C HIS A 172 -14.73 -23.31 14.19
N ALA A 173 -13.40 -23.42 14.05
CA ALA A 173 -12.50 -23.56 15.19
C ALA A 173 -12.39 -22.28 16.03
N TRP A 174 -12.37 -21.09 15.40
CA TRP A 174 -12.27 -19.83 16.14
C TRP A 174 -13.48 -19.53 17.02
N PHE A 175 -14.69 -19.87 16.56
CA PHE A 175 -15.94 -19.63 17.28
C PHE A 175 -16.48 -20.87 17.99
N ASP A 176 -15.74 -21.97 17.97
CA ASP A 176 -16.14 -23.26 18.53
C ASP A 176 -17.51 -23.75 18.02
N ASN A 177 -17.76 -23.57 16.72
CA ASN A 177 -19.04 -23.90 16.11
C ASN A 177 -19.32 -25.41 16.07
N GLU A 178 -18.32 -26.26 16.32
CA GLU A 178 -18.50 -27.72 16.39
C GLU A 178 -19.31 -28.11 17.64
N SER A 179 -19.08 -27.42 18.77
CA SER A 179 -19.87 -27.60 19.99
C SER A 179 -21.34 -27.23 19.80
N ALA A 180 -21.65 -26.40 18.80
CA ALA A 180 -23.00 -25.98 18.44
C ALA A 180 -23.66 -26.88 17.38
N GLU A 181 -22.99 -27.95 16.91
CA GLU A 181 -23.53 -28.81 15.87
C GLU A 181 -24.79 -29.53 16.34
N THR A 182 -24.93 -29.86 17.64
CA THR A 182 -26.12 -30.54 18.18
C THR A 182 -27.19 -29.59 18.73
N ASP A 183 -26.90 -28.28 18.88
CA ASP A 183 -27.81 -27.29 19.49
C ASP A 183 -29.20 -27.29 18.83
N HIS A 184 -29.24 -27.58 17.53
CA HIS A 184 -30.50 -27.65 16.80
C HIS A 184 -31.36 -28.83 17.24
N ILE A 185 -30.77 -29.98 17.54
CA ILE A 185 -31.48 -31.16 18.07
C ILE A 185 -31.97 -30.87 19.49
N ASP A 186 -31.12 -30.26 20.33
CA ASP A 186 -31.49 -29.90 21.70
C ASP A 186 -32.61 -28.84 21.76
N CYS A 187 -32.64 -27.94 20.77
CA CYS A 187 -33.67 -26.92 20.65
C CYS A 187 -35.05 -27.48 20.24
N ASP A 188 -35.11 -28.54 19.45
CA ASP A 188 -36.36 -29.20 19.05
C ASP A 188 -36.15 -30.71 18.85
N SER A 189 -36.15 -31.44 19.96
CA SER A 189 -35.94 -32.90 19.97
C SER A 189 -37.10 -33.70 19.38
N SER A 190 -38.21 -33.05 19.02
CA SER A 190 -39.34 -33.72 18.36
C SER A 190 -39.06 -34.05 16.90
N LYS A 191 -38.05 -33.41 16.29
CA LYS A 191 -37.63 -33.64 14.90
C LYS A 191 -36.25 -34.27 14.87
N ALA A 192 -36.07 -35.28 14.01
CA ALA A 192 -34.76 -35.89 13.80
C ALA A 192 -33.71 -34.89 13.28
N GLU A 193 -34.14 -33.89 12.52
CA GLU A 193 -33.29 -32.81 11.98
C GLU A 193 -33.25 -31.56 12.89
N GLY A 194 -33.83 -31.64 14.09
CA GLY A 194 -33.90 -30.55 15.06
C GLY A 194 -34.64 -29.28 14.61
N CYS A 195 -34.35 -28.18 15.29
CA CYS A 195 -34.92 -26.87 15.05
C CYS A 195 -34.35 -26.28 13.76
N ASN A 196 -35.24 -26.09 12.78
CA ASN A 196 -34.87 -25.46 11.51
C ASN A 196 -34.18 -24.11 11.68
N HIS A 197 -34.43 -23.33 12.74
CA HIS A 197 -33.77 -22.03 12.95
C HIS A 197 -32.33 -22.17 13.43
N CYS A 198 -32.04 -23.18 14.23
CA CYS A 198 -30.73 -23.44 14.80
C CYS A 198 -29.84 -24.26 13.87
N SER A 199 -30.43 -25.06 12.97
CA SER A 199 -29.65 -25.85 12.01
C SER A 199 -28.91 -24.96 11.00
N LEU A 200 -27.60 -25.13 10.90
CA LEU A 200 -26.77 -24.39 9.96
C LEU A 200 -26.88 -25.03 8.57
N PRO A 201 -27.39 -24.32 7.55
CA PRO A 201 -27.46 -24.90 6.21
C PRO A 201 -26.07 -25.11 5.64
N GLN A 202 -25.85 -26.29 5.06
CA GLN A 202 -24.63 -26.60 4.31
C GLN A 202 -24.52 -25.64 3.10
N PRO A 203 -23.37 -24.97 2.92
CA PRO A 203 -23.19 -24.08 1.79
C PRO A 203 -23.10 -24.84 0.46
N THR A 204 -23.67 -24.29 -0.60
CA THR A 204 -23.45 -24.79 -1.97
C THR A 204 -22.00 -24.65 -2.42
N VAL A 205 -21.36 -23.54 -2.02
CA VAL A 205 -19.97 -23.22 -2.35
C VAL A 205 -19.17 -22.97 -1.08
N CYS A 206 -18.10 -23.74 -0.87
CA CYS A 206 -17.31 -23.70 0.37
C CYS A 206 -16.35 -22.50 0.41
N CYS A 207 -15.20 -22.59 -0.24
CA CYS A 207 -14.19 -21.53 -0.35
C CYS A 207 -13.30 -21.76 -1.59
N ASP A 208 -12.44 -20.79 -1.89
CA ASP A 208 -11.47 -20.83 -2.99
C ASP A 208 -10.48 -21.99 -2.91
N LEU A 209 -10.15 -22.48 -1.70
CA LEU A 209 -9.27 -23.64 -1.52
C LEU A 209 -9.93 -24.96 -1.93
N HIS A 210 -11.23 -25.11 -1.64
CA HIS A 210 -11.95 -26.35 -1.93
C HIS A 210 -12.58 -26.37 -3.33
N GLN A 211 -12.92 -25.21 -3.88
CA GLN A 211 -13.61 -25.10 -5.16
C GLN A 211 -12.99 -24.01 -6.04
N PRO A 212 -11.69 -24.12 -6.40
CA PRO A 212 -10.96 -23.07 -7.11
C PRO A 212 -11.63 -22.66 -8.43
N ALA A 213 -12.15 -23.64 -9.19
CA ALA A 213 -12.82 -23.40 -10.46
C ALA A 213 -14.02 -22.43 -10.37
N PHE A 214 -14.71 -22.41 -9.23
CA PHE A 214 -15.81 -21.48 -9.01
C PHE A 214 -15.34 -20.01 -8.88
N PHE A 215 -14.08 -19.83 -8.44
CA PHE A 215 -13.47 -18.52 -8.18
C PHE A 215 -12.60 -18.00 -9.34
N ASP A 216 -12.30 -18.80 -10.36
CA ASP A 216 -11.51 -18.40 -11.55
C ASP A 216 -12.01 -17.11 -12.21
N ARG A 217 -13.33 -16.93 -12.27
CA ARG A 217 -13.95 -15.69 -12.79
C ARG A 217 -13.53 -14.41 -12.06
N PHE A 218 -13.03 -14.53 -10.83
CA PHE A 218 -12.51 -13.40 -10.05
C PHE A 218 -11.01 -13.21 -10.22
N HIS A 219 -10.27 -14.25 -10.64
CA HIS A 219 -8.84 -14.17 -10.94
C HIS A 219 -8.57 -13.44 -12.28
N HIS A 220 -9.49 -13.54 -13.24
CA HIS A 220 -9.30 -13.03 -14.61
C HIS A 220 -9.79 -11.61 -14.88
N ASN A 221 -10.28 -10.89 -13.87
CA ASN A 221 -10.59 -9.47 -14.03
C ASN A 221 -9.35 -8.65 -13.68
N PRO A 222 -8.49 -8.25 -14.65
CA PRO A 222 -7.44 -7.31 -14.36
C PRO A 222 -8.10 -6.05 -13.84
N ILE A 223 -7.96 -5.77 -12.54
CA ILE A 223 -8.34 -4.48 -11.97
C ILE A 223 -7.69 -3.44 -12.90
N PRO A 224 -8.48 -2.62 -13.62
CA PRO A 224 -7.92 -1.69 -14.59
C PRO A 224 -6.82 -0.92 -13.92
N LYS A 225 -5.60 -0.98 -14.47
CA LYS A 225 -4.51 -0.17 -13.97
C LYS A 225 -4.86 1.28 -14.31
N PHE A 226 -5.59 1.93 -13.40
CA PHE A 226 -5.92 3.33 -13.57
C PHE A 226 -4.60 4.11 -13.68
N PRO A 227 -4.48 5.02 -14.66
CA PRO A 227 -3.35 5.94 -14.72
C PRO A 227 -3.14 6.53 -13.33
N ARG A 228 -1.92 6.46 -12.81
CA ARG A 228 -1.63 7.01 -11.49
C ARG A 228 -2.03 8.49 -11.54
N PRO A 229 -2.95 8.96 -10.68
CA PRO A 229 -3.33 10.35 -10.70
C PRO A 229 -2.07 11.18 -10.47
N SER A 230 -1.93 12.29 -11.20
CA SER A 230 -0.79 13.17 -11.05
C SER A 230 -0.55 13.48 -9.57
N ASN A 231 0.71 13.53 -9.17
CA ASN A 231 1.04 13.85 -7.79
C ASN A 231 0.52 15.26 -7.45
N ARG A 232 -0.01 15.39 -6.24
CA ARG A 232 -0.37 16.70 -5.67
C ARG A 232 0.91 17.54 -5.59
N SER A 233 0.79 18.83 -5.85
CA SER A 233 1.93 19.73 -5.67
C SER A 233 2.41 19.71 -4.20
N ARG A 234 3.72 19.88 -3.98
CA ARG A 234 4.22 20.16 -2.64
C ARG A 234 3.88 21.60 -2.30
N VAL A 235 3.13 21.81 -1.21
CA VAL A 235 2.86 23.14 -0.67
C VAL A 235 3.90 23.43 0.40
N THR A 236 4.56 24.58 0.28
CA THR A 236 5.55 25.03 1.25
C THR A 236 4.81 25.60 2.46
N THR A 237 5.38 25.45 3.66
CA THR A 237 4.82 26.09 4.85
C THR A 237 4.92 27.61 4.70
N TYR A 238 3.81 28.31 4.96
CA TYR A 238 3.70 29.75 4.90
C TYR A 238 2.97 30.27 6.13
N LYS A 239 3.04 31.57 6.36
CA LYS A 239 2.23 32.25 7.38
C LYS A 239 0.96 32.73 6.69
N MET A 240 -0.21 32.30 7.17
CA MET A 240 -1.49 32.75 6.60
C MET A 240 -1.59 34.28 6.63
N GLU A 241 -1.91 34.85 5.47
CA GLU A 241 -2.18 36.26 5.27
C GLU A 241 -3.69 36.55 5.42
N THR A 242 -4.05 37.83 5.39
CA THR A 242 -5.45 38.27 5.47
C THR A 242 -6.29 37.72 4.31
N THR A 243 -5.72 37.64 3.11
CA THR A 243 -6.35 37.03 1.93
C THR A 243 -6.70 35.56 2.15
N ASP A 244 -5.80 34.80 2.76
CA ASP A 244 -6.01 33.38 3.07
C ASP A 244 -7.11 33.18 4.12
N LEU A 245 -7.18 34.07 5.12
CA LEU A 245 -8.24 34.07 6.13
C LEU A 245 -9.60 34.42 5.51
N THR A 246 -9.65 35.41 4.62
CA THR A 246 -10.87 35.78 3.88
C THR A 246 -11.35 34.61 3.03
N LEU A 247 -10.45 33.95 2.30
CA LEU A 247 -10.79 32.77 1.50
C LEU A 247 -11.30 31.63 2.38
N ARG A 248 -10.64 31.38 3.51
CA ARG A 248 -11.05 30.34 4.46
C ARG A 248 -12.46 30.60 4.99
N THR A 249 -12.80 31.84 5.30
CA THR A 249 -14.14 32.23 5.77
C THR A 249 -15.18 32.11 4.66
N ALA A 250 -14.88 32.58 3.45
CA ALA A 250 -15.77 32.47 2.29
C ALA A 250 -16.09 30.99 1.98
N LEU A 251 -15.09 30.11 2.00
CA LEU A 251 -15.28 28.67 1.78
C LEU A 251 -16.09 28.01 2.90
N LYS A 252 -15.95 28.46 4.16
CA LYS A 252 -16.78 27.96 5.26
C LYS A 252 -18.25 28.34 5.07
N SER A 253 -18.53 29.60 4.75
CA SER A 253 -19.90 30.07 4.47
C SER A 253 -20.51 29.29 3.31
N TRP A 254 -19.81 29.23 2.17
CA TRP A 254 -20.27 28.49 0.99
C TRP A 254 -20.59 27.02 1.33
N ARG A 255 -19.75 26.38 2.15
CA ARG A 255 -19.94 24.99 2.55
C ARG A 255 -21.15 24.79 3.47
N GLU A 256 -21.41 25.71 4.38
CA GLU A 256 -22.61 25.68 5.22
C GLU A 256 -23.87 25.85 4.38
N ASP A 257 -23.88 26.86 3.50
CA ASP A 257 -25.00 27.14 2.59
C ASP A 257 -25.29 25.94 1.67
N LYS A 258 -24.25 25.35 1.08
CA LYS A 258 -24.38 24.17 0.22
C LYS A 258 -24.88 22.94 0.99
N THR A 259 -24.48 22.78 2.26
CA THR A 259 -24.98 21.68 3.10
C THR A 259 -26.46 21.84 3.39
N LYS A 260 -26.92 23.07 3.68
CA LYS A 260 -28.34 23.38 3.86
C LYS A 260 -29.13 23.12 2.58
N GLU A 261 -28.60 23.52 1.43
CA GLU A 261 -29.23 23.32 0.13
C GLU A 261 -29.42 21.83 -0.21
N VAL A 262 -28.35 21.02 -0.09
CA VAL A 262 -28.36 19.62 -0.52
C VAL A 262 -29.00 18.68 0.52
N TYR A 263 -28.73 18.90 1.80
CA TYR A 263 -29.11 17.98 2.87
C TYR A 263 -30.17 18.56 3.83
N ARG A 264 -30.62 19.81 3.65
CA ARG A 264 -31.52 20.53 4.56
C ARG A 264 -30.86 20.92 5.88
N GLU A 265 -31.47 21.89 6.57
CA GLU A 265 -30.97 22.48 7.83
C GLU A 265 -30.70 21.42 8.92
N ALA A 266 -31.58 20.42 9.05
CA ALA A 266 -31.44 19.39 10.08
C ALA A 266 -30.11 18.61 9.99
N HIS A 267 -29.59 18.35 8.80
CA HIS A 267 -28.30 17.67 8.64
C HIS A 267 -27.13 18.60 8.94
N LEU A 268 -27.24 19.89 8.64
CA LEU A 268 -26.22 20.86 9.03
C LEU A 268 -26.11 20.93 10.56
N VAL A 269 -27.23 20.97 11.29
CA VAL A 269 -27.21 21.05 12.76
C VAL A 269 -26.67 19.76 13.38
N ASN A 270 -27.08 18.59 12.88
CA ASN A 270 -26.76 17.31 13.51
C ASN A 270 -25.37 16.74 13.13
N ILE A 271 -24.92 16.95 11.89
CA ILE A 271 -23.68 16.36 11.35
C ILE A 271 -22.65 17.44 11.01
N GLY A 272 -23.10 18.64 10.66
CA GLY A 272 -22.23 19.75 10.29
C GLY A 272 -21.91 19.83 8.80
N PRO A 273 -21.23 20.91 8.39
CA PRO A 273 -20.95 21.21 6.98
C PRO A 273 -19.90 20.28 6.35
N SER A 274 -19.33 19.36 7.15
CA SER A 274 -18.33 18.40 6.70
C SER A 274 -18.87 17.36 5.71
N LEU A 275 -20.20 17.21 5.60
CA LEU A 275 -20.88 16.37 4.61
C LEU A 275 -20.52 16.75 3.18
N VAL A 276 -20.49 18.06 2.86
CA VAL A 276 -20.15 18.55 1.52
C VAL A 276 -18.62 18.56 1.34
N MET A 277 -17.88 19.13 2.29
CA MET A 277 -16.43 19.28 2.18
C MET A 277 -15.73 19.18 3.55
N SER A 278 -14.83 18.22 3.71
CA SER A 278 -14.05 18.07 4.95
C SER A 278 -13.16 19.30 5.25
N ASN A 279 -12.84 19.52 6.53
CA ASN A 279 -11.93 20.60 6.95
C ASN A 279 -10.53 20.46 6.32
N ASP A 280 -10.02 19.24 6.19
CA ASP A 280 -8.71 18.98 5.55
C ASP A 280 -8.70 19.38 4.07
N THR A 281 -9.82 19.14 3.38
CA THR A 281 -9.98 19.56 1.98
C THR A 281 -10.01 21.09 1.88
N LEU A 282 -10.78 21.75 2.75
CA LEU A 282 -10.87 23.21 2.80
C LEU A 282 -9.49 23.84 3.07
N THR A 283 -8.77 23.37 4.09
CA THR A 283 -7.41 23.84 4.38
C THR A 283 -6.48 23.64 3.20
N ARG A 284 -6.55 22.47 2.54
CA ARG A 284 -5.73 22.19 1.35
C ARG A 284 -6.05 23.14 0.18
N ILE A 285 -7.31 23.54 0.00
CA ILE A 285 -7.70 24.52 -1.02
C ILE A 285 -7.05 25.87 -0.73
N VAL A 286 -7.17 26.35 0.51
CA VAL A 286 -6.54 27.62 0.94
C VAL A 286 -5.02 27.58 0.71
N ASP A 287 -4.36 26.52 1.15
CA ASP A 287 -2.92 26.32 0.98
C ASP A 287 -2.47 26.31 -0.50
N CYS A 288 -3.28 25.73 -1.38
CA CYS A 288 -2.96 25.70 -2.81
C CYS A 288 -3.29 27.03 -3.49
N ALA A 289 -4.35 27.73 -3.05
CA ALA A 289 -4.74 29.04 -3.54
C ALA A 289 -3.69 30.10 -3.22
N HIS A 290 -3.13 30.10 -2.00
CA HIS A 290 -2.02 30.98 -1.60
C HIS A 290 -0.84 30.96 -2.60
N HIS A 291 -0.58 29.81 -3.22
CA HIS A 291 0.47 29.64 -4.21
C HIS A 291 -0.04 29.64 -5.67
N PHE A 292 -1.24 30.15 -5.93
CA PHE A 292 -1.87 30.25 -7.25
C PHE A 292 -1.96 28.92 -8.01
N LYS A 293 -2.09 27.81 -7.29
CA LYS A 293 -2.10 26.45 -7.89
C LYS A 293 -3.47 25.98 -8.31
N ILE A 294 -4.53 26.69 -7.95
CA ILE A 294 -5.92 26.37 -8.32
C ILE A 294 -6.41 27.49 -9.24
N GLN A 295 -6.45 27.21 -10.53
CA GLN A 295 -7.00 28.14 -11.54
C GLN A 295 -8.20 27.55 -12.29
N SER A 296 -8.37 26.23 -12.19
CA SER A 296 -9.44 25.48 -12.84
C SER A 296 -9.96 24.36 -11.96
N VAL A 297 -11.12 23.81 -12.31
CA VAL A 297 -11.68 22.61 -11.65
C VAL A 297 -10.71 21.42 -11.76
N LYS A 298 -9.95 21.33 -12.85
CA LYS A 298 -8.93 20.29 -13.04
C LYS A 298 -7.80 20.42 -12.01
N ASP A 299 -7.37 21.63 -11.72
CA ASP A 299 -6.36 21.89 -10.70
C ASP A 299 -6.88 21.62 -9.29
N LEU A 300 -8.12 22.04 -9.01
CA LEU A 300 -8.80 21.74 -7.75
C LEU A 300 -8.85 20.22 -7.50
N ASN A 301 -9.26 19.44 -8.52
CA ASN A 301 -9.32 17.99 -8.44
C ASN A 301 -7.92 17.38 -8.23
N LYS A 302 -6.94 17.85 -9.00
CA LYS A 302 -5.55 17.39 -8.89
C LYS A 302 -4.97 17.62 -7.48
N GLU A 303 -5.19 18.79 -6.90
CA GLU A 303 -4.56 19.20 -5.64
C GLU A 303 -5.26 18.65 -4.40
N THR A 304 -6.57 18.44 -4.46
CA THR A 304 -7.37 17.98 -3.31
C THR A 304 -7.71 16.48 -3.40
N ARG A 305 -7.97 15.96 -4.61
CA ARG A 305 -8.64 14.66 -4.85
C ARG A 305 -9.98 14.55 -4.11
N TRP A 306 -10.64 15.69 -3.89
CA TRP A 306 -11.95 15.72 -3.29
C TRP A 306 -12.99 15.20 -4.27
N GLN A 307 -13.79 14.21 -3.86
CA GLN A 307 -14.79 13.57 -4.72
C GLN A 307 -15.84 14.57 -5.22
N GLY A 308 -16.22 15.55 -4.38
CA GLY A 308 -17.16 16.63 -4.75
C GLY A 308 -16.58 17.65 -5.74
N CYS A 309 -15.34 17.50 -6.21
CA CYS A 309 -14.77 18.44 -7.17
C CYS A 309 -15.48 18.44 -8.53
N LEU A 310 -16.05 17.30 -8.95
CA LEU A 310 -16.82 17.23 -10.19
C LEU A 310 -18.18 17.91 -10.07
N GLU A 311 -18.82 17.77 -8.91
CA GLU A 311 -20.16 18.32 -8.63
C GLU A 311 -20.10 19.82 -8.32
N TYR A 312 -19.22 20.21 -7.39
CA TYR A 312 -19.20 21.55 -6.82
C TYR A 312 -18.00 22.40 -7.29
N GLY A 313 -17.10 21.83 -8.08
CA GLY A 313 -15.88 22.53 -8.48
C GLY A 313 -16.14 23.82 -9.25
N GLN A 314 -17.21 23.87 -10.04
CA GLN A 314 -17.62 25.07 -10.79
C GLN A 314 -18.08 26.22 -9.91
N GLU A 315 -18.53 25.95 -8.68
CA GLU A 315 -18.91 26.99 -7.72
C GLU A 315 -17.72 27.41 -6.84
N VAL A 316 -16.91 26.42 -6.42
CA VAL A 316 -15.78 26.65 -5.52
C VAL A 316 -14.63 27.41 -6.20
N VAL A 317 -14.32 27.10 -7.46
CA VAL A 317 -13.22 27.75 -8.18
C VAL A 317 -13.45 29.27 -8.32
N PRO A 318 -14.63 29.76 -8.71
CA PRO A 318 -14.94 31.19 -8.68
C PRO A 318 -14.75 31.85 -7.31
N VAL A 319 -15.14 31.20 -6.21
CA VAL A 319 -14.90 31.72 -4.85
C VAL A 319 -13.40 31.89 -4.59
N VAL A 320 -12.58 30.93 -5.02
CA VAL A 320 -11.12 31.01 -4.92
C VAL A 320 -10.56 32.17 -5.75
N LEU A 321 -10.97 32.28 -7.02
CA LEU A 321 -10.46 33.29 -7.95
C LEU A 321 -10.92 34.70 -7.61
N LEU A 322 -12.08 34.84 -6.95
CA LEU A 322 -12.58 36.12 -6.46
C LEU A 322 -11.70 36.70 -5.34
N VAL A 323 -11.23 35.84 -4.42
CA VAL A 323 -10.39 36.28 -3.28
C VAL A 323 -8.91 36.30 -3.64
N VAL A 324 -8.46 35.35 -4.46
CA VAL A 324 -7.05 35.18 -4.84
C VAL A 324 -6.96 35.19 -6.38
N PRO A 325 -7.02 36.38 -7.01
CA PRO A 325 -6.93 36.48 -8.45
C PRO A 325 -5.54 36.04 -8.94
N PRO A 326 -5.43 35.44 -10.13
CA PRO A 326 -4.14 35.08 -10.70
C PRO A 326 -3.23 36.31 -10.82
N PRO A 327 -1.91 36.18 -10.62
CA PRO A 327 -0.99 37.29 -10.86
C PRO A 327 -1.14 37.71 -12.31
N GLN A 328 -1.58 38.94 -12.55
CA GLN A 328 -1.63 39.48 -13.91
C GLN A 328 -0.20 39.50 -14.44
N THR A 329 0.11 38.61 -15.38
CA THR A 329 1.34 38.69 -16.15
C THR A 329 1.28 39.99 -16.93
N ARG A 330 2.04 41.00 -16.48
CA ARG A 330 2.24 42.22 -17.27
C ARG A 330 2.73 41.76 -18.65
N PRO A 331 2.16 42.27 -19.76
CA PRO A 331 2.73 42.04 -21.08
C PRO A 331 4.22 42.38 -21.01
N PRO A 332 5.10 41.56 -21.61
CA PRO A 332 6.50 41.95 -21.75
C PRO A 332 6.48 43.35 -22.39
N LEU A 333 7.12 44.31 -21.72
CA LEU A 333 7.24 45.67 -22.22
C LEU A 333 7.68 45.58 -23.67
N VAL A 334 6.76 45.91 -24.58
CA VAL A 334 7.06 46.03 -26.00
C VAL A 334 8.16 47.07 -26.04
N SER A 335 9.38 46.63 -26.33
CA SER A 335 10.51 47.53 -26.51
C SER A 335 10.09 48.51 -27.58
N THR A 336 9.94 49.77 -27.21
CA THR A 336 9.69 50.88 -28.12
C THR A 336 10.63 50.70 -29.30
N PRO A 337 10.15 50.54 -30.55
CA PRO A 337 11.04 50.42 -31.69
C PRO A 337 11.88 51.70 -31.77
N LEU A 338 13.19 51.54 -31.66
CA LEU A 338 14.16 52.60 -31.90
C LEU A 338 13.89 53.19 -33.31
N PRO A 339 13.86 54.52 -33.48
CA PRO A 339 13.70 55.11 -34.80
C PRO A 339 14.85 54.66 -35.71
N SER A 340 14.45 53.99 -36.79
CA SER A 340 15.31 53.45 -37.84
C SER A 340 16.23 54.52 -38.42
N ARG A 341 17.52 54.44 -38.10
CA ARG A 341 18.58 55.12 -38.84
C ARG A 341 19.06 54.19 -39.96
N SER A 342 19.27 54.80 -41.12
CA SER A 342 19.52 54.25 -42.46
C SER A 342 20.63 53.17 -42.56
N PRO A 343 20.66 52.40 -43.65
CA PRO A 343 21.33 51.11 -43.74
C PRO A 343 22.84 51.25 -43.99
N GLY A 344 23.62 50.48 -43.24
CA GLY A 344 25.05 50.37 -43.44
C GLY A 344 25.62 49.14 -42.73
N THR A 345 26.05 48.20 -43.56
CA THR A 345 27.08 47.19 -43.27
C THR A 345 26.63 45.89 -42.59
N VAL A 346 26.73 44.83 -43.40
CA VAL A 346 26.62 43.41 -43.08
C VAL A 346 27.71 43.01 -42.09
N ALA A 347 27.33 42.47 -40.94
CA ALA A 347 28.23 41.71 -40.07
C ALA A 347 27.49 40.49 -39.50
N THR A 348 27.82 39.33 -40.04
CA THR A 348 27.38 38.01 -39.60
C THR A 348 27.98 37.69 -38.24
N HIS A 349 27.17 37.67 -37.18
CA HIS A 349 27.57 37.10 -35.89
C HIS A 349 26.74 35.86 -35.58
N THR A 350 27.41 34.72 -35.72
CA THR A 350 26.99 33.39 -35.31
C THR A 350 26.76 33.35 -33.80
N ALA A 351 25.56 32.93 -33.38
CA ALA A 351 25.23 32.74 -31.98
C ALA A 351 26.01 31.56 -31.40
N ILE A 352 26.88 31.83 -30.43
CA ILE A 352 27.57 30.82 -29.63
C ILE A 352 26.58 30.31 -28.57
N VAL A 353 26.12 29.08 -28.75
CA VAL A 353 25.40 28.31 -27.73
C VAL A 353 26.39 27.93 -26.63
N THR A 354 26.28 28.56 -25.45
CA THR A 354 27.03 28.14 -24.27
C THR A 354 26.38 26.91 -23.63
N PRO A 355 27.12 25.80 -23.45
CA PRO A 355 26.58 24.60 -22.80
C PRO A 355 26.44 24.84 -21.28
N THR A 356 25.22 24.65 -20.78
CA THR A 356 24.89 24.75 -19.35
C THR A 356 25.59 23.62 -18.59
N VAL A 357 26.66 23.97 -17.85
CA VAL A 357 27.41 23.02 -17.02
C VAL A 357 26.50 22.50 -15.89
N PRO A 358 26.37 21.18 -15.69
CA PRO A 358 25.57 20.62 -14.61
C PRO A 358 26.10 21.09 -13.25
N ARG A 359 25.20 21.66 -12.44
CA ARG A 359 25.52 22.12 -11.08
C ARG A 359 26.06 20.95 -10.26
N LYS A 360 27.29 21.09 -9.76
CA LYS A 360 27.92 20.09 -8.88
C LYS A 360 27.23 20.14 -7.51
N ASN A 361 26.76 18.98 -7.05
CA ASN A 361 26.08 18.87 -5.76
C ASN A 361 27.09 19.09 -4.62
N LYS A 362 26.86 20.12 -3.80
CA LYS A 362 27.60 20.36 -2.55
C LYS A 362 26.92 19.61 -1.41
N CYS A 363 27.70 18.96 -0.56
CA CYS A 363 27.17 18.34 0.65
C CYS A 363 26.67 19.42 1.61
N TRP A 364 25.39 19.43 1.99
CA TRP A 364 24.84 20.42 2.94
C TRP A 364 25.61 20.42 4.27
N ALA A 365 26.00 19.25 4.79
CA ALA A 365 26.63 19.14 6.10
C ALA A 365 28.06 19.70 6.16
N CYS A 366 28.89 19.37 5.16
CA CYS A 366 30.31 19.73 5.16
C CYS A 366 30.70 20.77 4.09
N GLY A 367 29.82 21.12 3.16
CA GLY A 367 30.06 22.09 2.08
C GLY A 367 30.89 21.59 0.91
N VAL A 368 31.50 20.40 1.01
CA VAL A 368 32.44 19.86 0.00
C VAL A 368 31.69 19.28 -1.19
N GLU A 369 32.20 19.52 -2.40
CA GLU A 369 31.65 18.99 -3.65
C GLU A 369 31.99 17.50 -3.82
N GLY A 370 31.17 16.76 -4.58
CA GLY A 370 31.46 15.37 -4.94
C GLY A 370 30.81 14.31 -4.04
N HIS A 371 30.08 14.70 -2.99
CA HIS A 371 29.22 13.81 -2.22
C HIS A 371 28.02 14.55 -1.60
N ASN A 372 27.05 13.81 -1.07
CA ASN A 372 25.92 14.37 -0.31
C ASN A 372 25.97 13.88 1.16
N ILE A 373 25.07 14.40 2.02
CA ILE A 373 25.05 14.10 3.46
C ILE A 373 24.84 12.61 3.79
N GLN A 374 24.25 11.84 2.88
CA GLN A 374 24.01 10.40 3.04
C GLN A 374 25.22 9.54 2.66
N ASN A 375 26.23 10.14 2.03
CA ASN A 375 27.41 9.41 1.62
C ASN A 375 28.36 9.25 2.82
N ARG A 376 28.80 8.01 3.11
CA ARG A 376 29.66 7.68 4.27
C ARG A 376 31.05 8.34 4.24
N VAL A 377 31.41 8.92 3.09
CA VAL A 377 32.63 9.69 2.87
C VAL A 377 32.53 11.09 3.51
N CYS A 378 31.32 11.56 3.83
CA CYS A 378 31.14 12.83 4.55
C CYS A 378 31.75 12.75 5.95
N ALA A 379 32.68 13.64 6.28
CA ALA A 379 33.27 13.73 7.62
C ALA A 379 32.20 13.95 8.70
N LYS A 380 31.12 14.68 8.37
CA LYS A 380 29.98 14.94 9.26
C LYS A 380 28.81 13.97 9.07
N HIS A 381 29.07 12.76 8.57
CA HIS A 381 28.01 11.75 8.43
C HIS A 381 27.47 11.37 9.82
N PRO A 382 26.13 11.24 10.02
CA PRO A 382 25.53 10.98 11.33
C PRO A 382 26.16 9.79 12.08
N SER A 383 26.47 8.72 11.35
CA SER A 383 27.11 7.52 11.93
C SER A 383 28.53 7.71 12.47
N ARG A 384 29.16 8.88 12.29
CA ARG A 384 30.49 9.21 12.83
C ARG A 384 30.40 10.13 14.06
N VAL A 385 29.35 10.94 14.16
CA VAL A 385 29.17 11.94 15.23
C VAL A 385 28.82 11.28 16.56
N ASP A 386 28.18 10.10 16.54
CA ASP A 386 27.74 9.40 17.76
C ASP A 386 28.88 8.74 18.58
N LYS A 387 30.15 8.83 18.14
CA LYS A 387 31.27 8.16 18.82
C LYS A 387 32.08 9.05 19.76
N GLU A 388 31.87 10.36 19.76
CA GLU A 388 32.74 11.30 20.49
C GLU A 388 32.17 11.71 21.86
N ASN A 389 30.94 11.31 22.20
CA ASN A 389 30.28 11.61 23.47
C ASN A 389 29.96 10.36 24.30
N GLN A 390 30.97 9.56 24.68
CA GLN A 390 30.81 8.64 25.82
C GLN A 390 31.68 9.11 26.99
N PRO A 391 31.08 9.39 28.17
CA PRO A 391 31.85 9.75 29.36
C PRO A 391 32.61 8.54 29.88
N THR A 392 33.92 8.68 30.04
CA THR A 392 34.78 7.74 30.75
C THR A 392 34.36 7.67 32.21
N THR A 393 33.65 6.62 32.60
CA THR A 393 33.35 6.31 34.00
C THR A 393 34.61 5.79 34.67
N ARG A 394 35.12 6.56 35.64
CA ARG A 394 36.25 6.21 36.51
C ARG A 394 35.68 5.55 37.77
N SER A 395 36.10 4.31 38.02
CA SER A 395 35.72 3.51 39.18
C SER A 395 36.48 3.96 40.44
N SER A 396 35.77 4.08 41.56
CA SER A 396 36.28 3.98 42.93
C SER A 396 35.14 3.53 43.83
#